data_AF-A0A6I9NT91-F1
#
_entry.id   AF-A0A6I9NT91-F1
#
_cell.length_a   1.000
_cell.length_b   1.000
_cell.length_c   1.000
_cell.angle_alpha   90.00
_cell.angle_beta   90.00
_cell.angle_gamma   90.00
#
_symmetry.space_group_name_H-M   'P 1'
#
loop_
_entity.id
_entity.type
_entity.pdbx_description
1 polymer ?
#
loop_
_entity_poly.entity_id
_entity_poly.type
_entity_poly.pdbx_seq_one_letter_code
_entity_poly.pdbx_strand_id
1 'polypeptide(L)'
;GLFRLAAAASVVKRLKMCLDQEAVDHSEFSMDPHAVAGALKGYLRELPEPLMTSELYNDWFKAAGEKNLPEKLEQFRVLLKQLPPENYNNLRCVLAV
;
A
#
# COMPACT_ATOMS: atom_id res chain seq x y z
N GLY A 1 -7.26 13.20 -10.51
CA GLY A 1 -7.12 12.96 -9.05
C GLY A 1 -6.67 11.54 -8.82
N LEU A 2 -5.36 11.29 -8.88
CA LEU A 2 -4.78 9.96 -8.74
C LEU A 2 -5.12 9.36 -7.36
N PHE A 3 -5.32 8.04 -7.30
CA PHE A 3 -5.83 7.31 -6.12
C PHE A 3 -7.24 7.68 -5.62
N ARG A 4 -7.77 8.86 -5.97
CA ARG A 4 -9.14 9.29 -5.68
C ARG A 4 -10.15 8.87 -6.77
N LEU A 5 -9.80 9.09 -8.03
CA LEU A 5 -10.61 8.65 -9.16
C LEU A 5 -10.40 7.15 -9.42
N ALA A 6 -11.48 6.45 -9.72
CA ALA A 6 -11.47 5.04 -10.05
C ALA A 6 -11.55 4.84 -11.56
N ALA A 7 -10.72 3.93 -12.09
CA ALA A 7 -10.95 3.36 -13.41
C ALA A 7 -12.10 2.36 -13.37
N ALA A 8 -12.55 1.91 -14.54
CA ALA A 8 -13.55 0.86 -14.64
C ALA A 8 -13.07 -0.42 -13.94
N ALA A 9 -13.94 -1.04 -13.13
CA ALA A 9 -13.60 -2.24 -12.37
C ALA A 9 -13.15 -3.41 -13.26
N SER A 10 -13.72 -3.52 -14.48
CA SER A 10 -13.32 -4.50 -15.49
C SER A 10 -11.86 -4.32 -15.94
N VAL A 11 -11.40 -3.08 -16.10
CA VAL A 11 -10.01 -2.75 -16.49
C VAL A 11 -9.05 -3.10 -15.36
N VAL A 12 -9.39 -2.72 -14.12
CA VAL A 12 -8.58 -3.07 -12.93
C VAL A 12 -8.50 -4.60 -12.77
N LYS A 13 -9.62 -5.31 -12.93
CA LYS A 13 -9.64 -6.78 -12.85
C LYS A 13 -8.77 -7.40 -13.95
N ARG A 14 -8.87 -6.90 -15.19
CA ARG A 14 -8.02 -7.37 -16.30
C ARG A 14 -6.54 -7.20 -15.99
N LEU A 15 -6.15 -6.00 -15.56
CA LEU A 15 -4.76 -5.70 -15.18
C LEU A 15 -4.24 -6.63 -14.07
N LYS A 16 -5.05 -6.88 -13.02
CA LYS A 16 -4.67 -7.83 -11.97
C LYS A 16 -4.40 -9.24 -12.51
N MET A 17 -5.29 -9.77 -13.36
CA MET A 17 -5.07 -11.09 -13.96
C MET A 17 -3.80 -11.14 -14.81
N CYS A 18 -3.50 -10.08 -15.57
CA CYS A 18 -2.25 -10.00 -16.33
C CYS A 18 -1.04 -9.98 -15.39
N LEU A 19 -1.10 -9.27 -14.26
CA LEU A 19 -0.06 -9.25 -13.22
C LEU A 19 0.14 -10.64 -12.61
N ASP A 20 -0.95 -11.32 -12.25
CA ASP A 20 -0.91 -12.66 -11.66
C ASP A 20 -0.36 -13.72 -12.62
N GLN A 21 -0.48 -13.49 -13.93
CA GLN A 21 0.02 -14.37 -14.99
C GLN A 21 1.41 -13.98 -15.51
N GLU A 22 2.05 -12.96 -14.93
CA GLU A 22 3.31 -12.37 -15.42
C GLU A 22 3.25 -11.92 -16.90
N ALA A 23 2.04 -11.68 -17.43
CA ALA A 23 1.76 -11.37 -18.84
C ALA A 23 1.43 -9.88 -19.05
N VAL A 24 1.99 -9.01 -18.21
CA VAL A 24 1.71 -7.57 -18.26
C VAL A 24 2.50 -6.90 -19.37
N ASP A 25 1.79 -6.35 -20.36
CA ASP A 25 2.37 -5.37 -21.26
C ASP A 25 2.38 -3.99 -20.59
N HIS A 26 3.56 -3.55 -20.16
CA HIS A 26 3.74 -2.24 -19.52
C HIS A 26 3.33 -1.06 -20.41
N SER A 27 3.34 -1.22 -21.74
CA SER A 27 2.93 -0.18 -22.67
C SER A 27 1.41 0.03 -22.66
N GLU A 28 0.62 -1.04 -22.48
CA GLU A 28 -0.85 -1.01 -22.47
C GLU A 28 -1.39 -0.25 -21.24
N PHE A 29 -0.78 -0.46 -20.07
CA PHE A 29 -1.28 0.12 -18.81
C PHE A 29 -0.69 1.48 -18.47
N SER A 30 0.32 1.93 -19.22
CA SER A 30 0.82 3.31 -19.14
C SER A 30 -0.25 4.35 -19.51
N MET A 31 -1.28 3.93 -20.24
CA MET A 31 -2.36 4.78 -20.76
C MET A 31 -3.50 5.02 -19.75
N ASP A 32 -3.61 4.23 -18.68
CA ASP A 32 -4.62 4.43 -17.63
C ASP A 32 -3.99 4.41 -16.22
N PRO A 33 -3.50 5.57 -15.73
CA PRO A 33 -2.92 5.66 -14.39
C PRO A 33 -3.94 5.39 -13.28
N HIS A 34 -5.24 5.52 -13.54
CA HIS A 34 -6.29 5.20 -12.57
C HIS A 34 -6.49 3.68 -12.44
N ALA A 35 -6.28 2.93 -13.51
CA ALA A 35 -6.28 1.47 -13.47
C ALA A 35 -5.11 0.93 -12.65
N VAL A 36 -3.90 1.46 -12.88
CA VAL A 36 -2.69 1.07 -12.12
C VAL A 36 -2.85 1.40 -10.63
N ALA A 37 -3.31 2.62 -10.30
CA ALA A 37 -3.61 3.00 -8.92
C ALA A 37 -4.71 2.12 -8.30
N GLY A 38 -5.70 1.70 -9.09
CA GLY A 38 -6.75 0.77 -8.67
C GLY A 38 -6.20 -0.62 -8.36
N ALA A 39 -5.34 -1.16 -9.22
CA ALA A 39 -4.70 -2.46 -9.04
C ALA A 39 -3.80 -2.47 -7.79
N LEU A 40 -2.96 -1.45 -7.59
CA LEU A 40 -2.12 -1.32 -6.40
C LEU A 40 -2.94 -1.27 -5.10
N LYS A 41 -4.00 -0.44 -5.07
CA LYS A 41 -4.94 -0.41 -3.93
C LYS A 41 -5.67 -1.73 -3.71
N GLY A 42 -5.87 -2.50 -4.77
CA GLY A 42 -6.47 -3.82 -4.72
C GLY A 42 -5.54 -4.83 -4.08
N TYR A 43 -4.31 -4.92 -4.58
CA TYR A 43 -3.25 -5.78 -4.04
C TYR A 43 -3.07 -5.57 -2.53
N LEU A 44 -2.88 -4.32 -2.08
CA LEU A 44 -2.69 -4.02 -0.66
C LEU A 44 -3.87 -4.41 0.24
N ARG A 45 -5.09 -4.45 -0.30
CA ARG A 45 -6.31 -4.83 0.43
C ARG A 45 -6.57 -6.34 0.44
N GLU A 46 -6.00 -7.05 -0.53
CA GLU A 46 -6.19 -8.50 -0.71
C GLU A 46 -5.07 -9.31 -0.05
N LEU A 47 -4.06 -8.65 0.54
CA LEU A 47 -3.03 -9.32 1.33
C LEU A 47 -3.64 -10.15 2.46
N PRO A 48 -3.09 -11.34 2.77
CA PRO A 48 -3.59 -12.18 3.87
C PRO A 48 -3.45 -11.50 5.24
N GLU A 49 -2.48 -10.60 5.38
CA GLU A 49 -2.29 -9.73 6.53
C GLU A 49 -2.12 -8.27 6.06
N PRO A 50 -2.65 -7.26 6.79
CA PRO A 50 -2.39 -5.86 6.47
C PRO A 50 -0.89 -5.55 6.38
N LEU A 51 -0.54 -4.64 5.47
CA LEU A 51 0.86 -4.23 5.29
C LEU A 51 1.53 -3.73 6.58
N MET A 52 0.77 -3.06 7.46
CA MET A 52 1.25 -2.56 8.75
C MET A 52 1.14 -3.59 9.90
N THR A 53 0.82 -4.85 9.57
CA THR A 53 0.56 -6.00 10.45
C THR A 53 -0.66 -5.82 11.36
N SER A 54 -1.34 -6.92 11.68
CA SER A 54 -2.46 -6.88 12.63
C SER A 54 -1.99 -6.78 14.08
N GLU A 55 -0.81 -7.34 14.37
CA GLU A 55 -0.20 -7.35 15.71
C GLU A 55 0.07 -5.93 16.21
N LEU A 56 0.65 -5.07 15.37
CA LEU A 56 1.01 -3.69 15.72
C LEU A 56 -0.16 -2.71 15.61
N TYR A 57 -1.37 -3.17 15.25
CA TYR A 57 -2.52 -2.29 14.95
C TYR A 57 -2.78 -1.28 16.07
N ASN A 58 -2.91 -1.75 17.32
CA ASN A 58 -3.20 -0.87 18.46
C ASN A 58 -2.06 0.12 18.73
N ASP A 59 -0.81 -0.30 18.51
CA ASP A 59 0.35 0.57 18.72
C ASP A 59 0.43 1.68 17.68
N TRP A 60 0.05 1.40 16.42
CA TRP A 60 -0.08 2.45 15.40
C TRP A 60 -1.13 3.50 15.79
N PHE A 61 -2.28 3.09 16.32
CA PHE A 61 -3.30 4.03 16.80
C PHE A 61 -2.83 4.84 18.01
N LYS A 62 -2.13 4.19 18.94
CA LYS A 62 -1.53 4.86 20.10
C LYS A 62 -0.52 5.93 19.66
N ALA A 63 0.38 5.60 18.76
CA ALA A 63 1.34 6.54 18.18
C ALA A 63 0.65 7.67 17.41
N ALA A 64 -0.40 7.36 16.65
CA ALA A 64 -1.19 8.38 15.95
C ALA A 64 -1.89 9.35 16.91
N GLY A 65 -2.27 8.90 18.11
CA GLY A 65 -2.90 9.70 19.15
C GLY A 65 -1.94 10.60 19.95
N GLU A 66 -0.63 10.40 19.83
CA GLU A 66 0.36 11.23 20.52
C GLU A 66 0.29 12.70 20.03
N LYS A 67 0.29 13.63 20.99
CA LYS A 67 0.20 15.07 20.74
C LYS A 67 1.58 15.70 20.62
N ASN A 68 2.57 15.18 21.34
CA ASN A 68 3.94 15.63 21.27
C ASN A 68 4.58 15.10 19.98
N LEU A 69 4.87 16.00 19.03
CA LEU A 69 5.39 15.62 17.72
C LEU A 69 6.72 14.84 17.78
N PRO A 70 7.75 15.29 18.55
CA PRO A 70 8.95 14.49 18.77
C PRO A 70 8.69 13.06 19.25
N GLU A 71 7.83 12.90 20.26
CA GLU A 71 7.51 11.58 20.82
C GLU A 71 6.72 10.73 19.82
N LYS A 72 5.77 11.34 19.10
CA LYS A 72 5.01 10.70 18.02
C LYS A 72 5.92 10.14 16.93
N LEU A 73 6.89 10.93 16.48
CA LEU A 73 7.85 10.50 15.47
C LEU A 73 8.72 9.35 15.98
N GLU A 74 9.13 9.39 17.25
CA GLU A 74 9.92 8.30 17.82
C GLU A 74 9.12 7.01 17.95
N GLN A 75 7.86 7.09 18.40
CA GLN A 75 6.96 5.93 18.43
C GLN A 75 6.79 5.32 17.04
N PHE A 76 6.57 6.13 16.00
CA PHE A 76 6.51 5.61 14.63
C PHE A 76 7.82 4.97 14.17
N ARG A 77 8.99 5.55 14.50
CA ARG A 77 10.29 4.93 14.17
C ARG A 77 10.47 3.58 14.83
N VAL A 78 10.04 3.44 16.08
CA VAL A 78 10.07 2.17 16.81
C VAL A 78 9.17 1.13 16.14
N LEU A 79 7.95 1.51 15.76
CA LEU A 79 7.02 0.60 15.06
C LEU A 79 7.52 0.18 13.69
N LEU A 80 8.11 1.11 12.92
CA LEU A 80 8.73 0.80 11.64
C LEU A 80 9.86 -0.22 11.76
N LYS A 81 10.61 -0.23 12.88
CA LYS A 81 11.68 -1.22 13.15
C LYS A 81 11.15 -2.59 13.57
N GLN A 82 9.90 -2.67 14.03
CA GLN A 82 9.26 -3.93 14.45
C GLN A 82 8.58 -4.66 13.28
N LEU A 83 8.34 -3.97 12.17
CA LEU A 83 7.77 -4.59 10.97
C LEU A 83 8.70 -5.67 10.41
N PRO A 84 8.14 -6.78 9.89
CA PRO A 84 8.88 -7.72 9.06
C PRO A 84 9.59 -6.98 7.91
N PRO A 85 10.81 -7.40 7.52
CA PRO A 85 11.58 -6.73 6.47
C PRO A 85 10.81 -6.52 5.16
N GLU A 86 10.02 -7.51 4.76
CA GLU A 86 9.20 -7.51 3.55
C GLU A 86 8.11 -6.44 3.62
N ASN A 87 7.40 -6.37 4.74
CA ASN A 87 6.37 -5.36 5.01
C ASN A 87 6.97 -3.95 5.07
N TYR A 88 8.11 -3.79 5.74
CA TYR A 88 8.82 -2.51 5.82
C TYR A 88 9.26 -2.03 4.42
N ASN A 89 9.88 -2.91 3.63
CA ASN A 89 10.34 -2.56 2.28
C ASN A 89 9.17 -2.18 1.37
N ASN A 90 8.06 -2.92 1.42
CA ASN A 90 6.89 -2.64 0.61
C ASN A 90 6.19 -1.34 1.05
N LEU A 91 6.08 -1.10 2.36
CA LEU A 91 5.58 0.17 2.91
C LEU A 91 6.44 1.35 2.48
N ARG A 92 7.77 1.20 2.53
CA ARG A 92 8.71 2.23 2.05
C ARG A 92 8.50 2.52 0.57
N CYS A 93 8.32 1.51 -0.28
CA CYS A 93 8.05 1.70 -1.70
C CYS A 93 6.75 2.46 -1.94
N VAL A 94 5.68 2.14 -1.21
CA VAL A 94 4.37 2.81 -1.36
C VAL A 94 4.40 4.26 -0.86
N LEU A 95 5.16 4.55 0.20
CA LEU A 95 5.26 5.90 0.77
C LEU A 95 6.28 6.81 0.07
N ALA A 96 7.17 6.25 -0.75
CA ALA A 96 8.18 7.02 -1.49
C ALA A 96 7.65 7.65 -2.80
N VAL A 97 6.39 7.36 -3.16
CA VAL A 97 5.67 7.89 -4.33
C VAL A 97 4.91 9.16 -3.96
#